data_AF-A0A482Y5H5-F1
#
_entry.id   AF-A0A482Y5H5-F1
#
_cell.length_a   1.000
_cell.length_b   1.000
_cell.length_c   1.000
_cell.angle_alpha   90.00
_cell.angle_beta   90.00
_cell.angle_gamma   90.00
#
_symmetry.space_group_name_H-M   'P 1'
#
loop_
_entity.id
_entity.type
_entity.pdbx_description
1 polymer ?
#
loop_
_entity_poly.entity_id
_entity_poly.type
_entity_poly.pdbx_seq_one_letter_code
_entity_poly.pdbx_strand_id
1 'polypeptide(L)' 'MAHTPEMPEKYVCTACQTIHAGTVSKRTDSGHQYEAPAECGCCGETELIPEKSWPHFQP' A
#
# COMPACT_ATOMS: atom_id res chain seq x y z
N MET A 1 24.18 16.07 0.46
CA MET A 1 23.58 14.77 0.81
C MET A 1 22.08 14.97 0.80
N ALA A 2 21.37 14.34 -0.14
CA ALA A 2 19.91 14.39 -0.14
C ALA A 2 19.42 13.31 0.82
N HIS A 3 18.74 13.70 1.90
CA HIS A 3 17.97 12.74 2.68
C HIS A 3 16.81 12.30 1.80
N THR A 4 16.90 11.13 1.18
CA THR A 4 15.75 10.53 0.50
C THR A 4 14.79 10.07 1.61
N PRO A 5 13.57 10.63 1.69
CA PRO A 5 12.60 10.18 2.67
C PRO A 5 12.27 8.70 2.46
N GLU A 6 11.92 8.02 3.54
CA GLU A 6 11.35 6.67 3.47
C GLU A 6 10.10 6.72 2.59
N MET A 7 10.05 5.86 1.56
CA MET A 7 8.87 5.70 0.73
C MET A 7 7.92 4.73 1.43
N PRO A 8 6.63 5.09 1.61
CA PRO A 8 5.67 4.17 2.17
C PRO A 8 5.48 2.97 1.25
N GLU A 9 5.10 1.82 1.82
CA GLU A 9 4.60 0.72 1.01
C GLU A 9 3.36 1.17 0.24
N LYS A 10 3.17 0.61 -0.95
CA LYS A 10 2.03 0.92 -1.81
C LYS A 10 1.17 -0.31 -2.01
N TYR A 11 -0.13 -0.09 -2.12
CA TYR A 11 -1.13 -1.12 -2.34
C TYR A 11 -1.98 -0.78 -3.56
N VAL A 12 -2.35 -1.79 -4.33
CA VAL A 12 -3.13 -1.67 -5.56
C VAL A 12 -4.49 -2.31 -5.30
N CYS A 13 -5.55 -1.55 -5.56
CA CYS A 13 -6.91 -2.10 -5.55
C CYS A 13 -7.08 -3.10 -6.69
N THR A 14 -7.51 -4.32 -6.37
CA THR A 14 -7.65 -5.40 -7.37
C THR A 14 -8.78 -5.14 -8.38
N ALA A 15 -9.77 -4.35 -7.99
CA ALA A 15 -10.92 -4.02 -8.84
C ALA A 15 -10.67 -2.85 -9.80
N CYS A 16 -10.10 -1.74 -9.32
CA CYS A 16 -9.97 -0.51 -10.12
C CYS A 16 -8.52 -0.06 -10.39
N GLN A 17 -7.52 -0.79 -9.88
CA GLN A 17 -6.09 -0.54 -10.10
C GLN A 17 -5.55 0.80 -9.56
N THR A 18 -6.34 1.52 -8.76
CA THR A 18 -5.85 2.72 -8.06
C THR A 18 -4.79 2.32 -7.02
N ILE A 19 -3.70 3.10 -6.97
CA ILE A 19 -2.59 2.91 -6.03
C ILE A 19 -2.80 3.77 -4.79
N HIS A 20 -2.68 3.15 -3.62
CA HIS A 20 -2.79 3.78 -2.31
C HIS A 20 -1.47 3.68 -1.55
N ALA A 21 -1.14 4.70 -0.77
CA ALA A 21 -0.09 4.59 0.24
C ALA A 21 -0.57 3.70 1.39
N GLY A 22 0.34 2.92 1.95
CA GLY A 22 0.09 2.08 3.12
C GLY A 22 -0.24 2.90 4.36
N THR A 23 -1.09 2.34 5.21
CA THR A 23 -1.37 2.89 6.53
C THR A 23 -0.33 2.39 7.50
N VAL A 24 0.29 3.28 8.29
CA VAL A 24 1.24 2.88 9.33
C VAL A 24 0.48 2.15 10.43
N SER A 25 0.62 0.83 10.51
CA SER A 25 0.02 0.00 11.55
C SER A 25 0.87 -0.04 12.81
N LYS A 26 2.21 0.11 12.67
CA LYS A 26 3.14 0.14 13.80
C LYS A 26 4.35 1.02 13.51
N ARG A 27 4.79 1.75 14.54
CA ARG A 27 6.10 2.44 14.56
C ARG A 27 7.11 1.55 15.29
N THR A 28 8.27 1.31 14.69
CA THR A 28 9.34 0.48 15.26
C THR A 28 10.64 1.28 15.35
N ASP A 29 11.61 0.78 16.10
CA ASP A 29 12.95 1.39 16.18
C ASP A 29 13.69 1.38 14.82
N SER A 30 13.26 0.52 13.89
CA SER A 30 13.85 0.36 12.56
C SER A 30 13.04 1.00 11.43
N GLY A 31 11.92 1.67 11.73
CA GLY A 31 11.06 2.32 10.73
C GLY A 31 9.56 2.14 10.99
N HIS A 32 8.80 1.90 9.93
CA HIS A 32 7.35 1.79 9.97
C HIS A 32 6.89 0.45 9.38
N GLN A 33 5.90 -0.17 10.01
CA GLN A 33 5.17 -1.29 9.42
C GLN A 33 3.91 -0.73 8.76
N TYR A 34 3.67 -1.16 7.52
CA TYR A 34 2.53 -0.72 6.72
C TYR A 34 1.53 -1.86 6.53
N GLU A 35 0.26 -1.46 6.43
CA GLU A 35 -0.86 -2.31 6.04
C GLU A 35 -1.66 -1.63 4.93
N ALA A 36 -2.42 -2.42 4.18
CA ALA A 36 -3.37 -1.88 3.22
C ALA A 36 -4.40 -0.98 3.93
N PRO A 37 -4.88 0.10 3.30
CA PRO A 37 -6.05 0.80 3.83
C PRO A 37 -7.26 -0.13 3.86
N ALA A 38 -8.22 0.15 4.76
CA ALA A 38 -9.40 -0.69 4.94
C ALA A 38 -10.28 -0.79 3.69
N GLU A 39 -10.32 0.28 2.88
CA GLU A 39 -11.08 0.34 1.63
C GLU A 39 -10.36 1.22 0.60
N CYS A 40 -10.64 0.95 -0.68
CA CYS A 40 -10.20 1.78 -1.78
C CYS A 40 -11.01 3.08 -1.79
N GLY A 41 -10.36 4.21 -1.52
CA GLY A 41 -11.01 5.53 -1.57
C GLY A 41 -11.54 5.95 -2.96
N CYS A 42 -11.28 5.17 -4.02
CA CYS A 42 -11.82 5.43 -5.37
C CYS A 42 -13.12 4.65 -5.64
N CYS A 43 -13.17 3.36 -5.32
CA CYS A 43 -14.30 2.50 -5.68
C CYS A 43 -14.98 1.78 -4.51
N GLY A 44 -14.46 1.92 -3.29
CA GLY A 44 -15.02 1.32 -2.07
C GLY A 44 -14.69 -0.17 -1.87
N GLU A 45 -13.94 -0.79 -2.78
CA GLU A 45 -13.55 -2.20 -2.64
C GLU A 45 -12.50 -2.40 -1.54
N THR A 46 -12.51 -3.58 -0.92
CA THR A 46 -11.68 -3.88 0.26
C THR A 46 -10.45 -4.74 -0.04
N GLU A 47 -10.38 -5.30 -1.25
CA GLU A 47 -9.21 -6.06 -1.66
C GLU A 47 -8.15 -5.14 -2.28
N LEU A 48 -7.09 -4.91 -1.50
CA LEU A 48 -5.91 -4.19 -1.93
C LEU A 48 -4.66 -5.01 -1.62
N ILE A 49 -3.82 -5.23 -2.62
CA ILE A 49 -2.61 -6.04 -2.49
C ILE A 49 -1.35 -5.18 -2.61
N PRO A 50 -0.20 -5.58 -2.04
CA PRO A 50 1.04 -4.83 -2.22
C PRO A 50 1.39 -4.60 -3.70
N GLU A 51 1.92 -3.44 -4.04
CA GLU A 51 2.35 -3.07 -5.41
C GLU A 51 3.31 -4.12 -6.00
N LYS A 52 4.18 -4.70 -5.17
CA LYS A 52 5.11 -5.76 -5.57
C LYS A 52 4.41 -7.07 -5.97
N SER A 53 3.21 -7.32 -5.45
CA SER A 53 2.41 -8.50 -5.75
C SER A 53 1.53 -8.32 -6.98
N TRP A 54 1.24 -7.07 -7.37
CA TRP A 54 0.34 -6.75 -8.49
C TRP A 54 0.70 -7.44 -9.82
N PRO A 55 1.98 -7.51 -10.26
CA PRO A 55 2.33 -8.20 -11.50
C PRO A 55 2.03 -9.71 -11.52
N HIS A 56 1.76 -10.31 -10.36
CA HIS A 56 1.45 -11.73 -10.19
C HIS A 56 -0.02 -11.99 -9.83
N PHE A 57 -0.81 -10.93 -9.66
CA PHE A 57 -2.22 -11.05 -9.33
C PHE A 57 -3.01 -11.62 -10.50
N GLN A 58 -3.94 -12.52 -10.19
CA GLN A 58 -4.91 -13.06 -11.15
C GLN A 58 -6.32 -12.76 -10.59
N PRO A 59 -7.17 -12.03 -11.33
CA PRO A 59 -8.52 -11.67 -10.89
C PRO A 59 -9.49 -12.85 -10.87
#